data_AF-A0A2C9KS28-F1
#
_entry.id   AF-A0A2C9KS28-F1
#
_cell.length_a   1.000
_cell.length_b   1.000
_cell.length_c   1.000
_cell.angle_alpha   90.00
_cell.angle_beta   90.00
_cell.angle_gamma   90.00
#
_symmetry.space_group_name_H-M   'P 1'
#
loop_
_entity.id
_entity.type
_entity.pdbx_description
1 polymer ?
#
loop_
_entity_poly.entity_id
_entity_poly.type
_entity_poly.pdbx_seq_one_letter_code
_entity_poly.pdbx_strand_id
1 'polypeptide(L)'
;KPIRLDTWNEKEIEVLNKHLFLTAKPIVYLVNLSEKDYIRKKNKWLPKIKEWIDKNDPGASLIPFSGALEMKLLDMPEDERDKYLKENQTSSNLDKIVHTGYKALQLEYFFTSGKDEVKAWTIQKGTLAPKAAGRIHTDFEKGFIMAEVMKVADLMELGEENKVKAAGKYRQQGKTYVVEDGDVILFKFNAGAGLTGAKKK
;
A
#
# COMPACT_ATOMS: atom_id res chain seq x y z
N LYS A 1 -17.97 -16.81 -15.15
CA LYS A 1 -17.49 -15.44 -14.86
C LYS A 1 -16.38 -15.53 -13.83
N PRO A 2 -15.40 -14.62 -13.81
CA PRO A 2 -14.38 -14.59 -12.75
C PRO A 2 -15.01 -14.49 -11.36
N ILE A 3 -14.50 -15.26 -10.38
CA ILE A 3 -15.05 -15.31 -9.01
C ILE A 3 -15.02 -13.93 -8.35
N ARG A 4 -13.96 -13.15 -8.59
CA ARG A 4 -13.77 -11.80 -8.02
C ARG A 4 -14.78 -10.74 -8.50
N LEU A 5 -15.59 -11.05 -9.51
CA LEU A 5 -16.61 -10.13 -10.05
C LEU A 5 -18.00 -10.39 -9.48
N ASP A 6 -18.16 -11.44 -8.67
CA ASP A 6 -19.43 -11.77 -8.05
C ASP A 6 -19.50 -11.25 -6.60
N THR A 7 -20.71 -11.21 -6.06
CA THR A 7 -20.95 -10.81 -4.66
C THR A 7 -21.04 -12.05 -3.79
N TRP A 8 -20.25 -12.08 -2.73
CA TRP A 8 -20.16 -13.21 -1.80
C TRP A 8 -20.40 -12.74 -0.38
N ASN A 9 -21.04 -13.57 0.45
CA ASN A 9 -21.12 -13.34 1.88
C ASN A 9 -19.87 -13.85 2.61
N GLU A 10 -19.71 -13.51 3.89
CA GLU A 10 -18.53 -13.86 4.68
C GLU A 10 -18.25 -15.37 4.72
N LYS A 11 -19.30 -16.21 4.89
CA LYS A 11 -19.15 -17.67 4.96
C LYS A 11 -18.69 -18.26 3.62
N GLU A 12 -19.18 -17.71 2.52
CA GLU A 12 -18.76 -18.10 1.17
C GLU A 12 -17.30 -17.71 0.91
N ILE A 13 -16.92 -16.48 1.30
CA ILE A 13 -15.54 -15.99 1.19
C ILE A 13 -14.58 -16.90 1.97
N GLU A 14 -14.96 -17.34 3.18
CA GLU A 14 -14.16 -18.30 3.97
C GLU A 14 -13.91 -19.61 3.23
N VAL A 15 -14.90 -20.14 2.51
CA VAL A 15 -14.75 -21.38 1.72
C VAL A 15 -13.89 -21.13 0.47
N LEU A 16 -14.10 -20.02 -0.23
CA LEU A 16 -13.33 -19.64 -1.42
C LEU A 16 -11.84 -19.48 -1.08
N ASN A 17 -11.53 -18.86 0.05
CA ASN A 17 -10.16 -18.62 0.50
C ASN A 17 -9.37 -19.91 0.82
N LYS A 18 -10.05 -21.04 1.07
CA LYS A 18 -9.38 -22.34 1.24
C LYS A 18 -8.79 -22.90 -0.06
N HIS A 19 -9.35 -22.51 -1.20
CA HIS A 19 -9.00 -23.06 -2.51
C HIS A 19 -8.10 -22.13 -3.33
N LEU A 20 -8.10 -20.82 -3.04
CA LEU A 20 -7.25 -19.82 -3.68
C LEU A 20 -7.34 -19.83 -5.23
N PHE A 21 -8.55 -19.99 -5.76
CA PHE A 21 -8.82 -20.06 -7.20
C PHE A 21 -8.15 -18.93 -7.99
N LEU A 22 -7.68 -19.25 -9.19
CA LEU A 22 -7.00 -18.28 -10.07
C LEU A 22 -7.87 -17.05 -10.36
N THR A 23 -9.16 -17.26 -10.61
CA THR A 23 -10.11 -16.20 -10.98
C THR A 23 -10.62 -15.38 -9.80
N ALA A 24 -10.21 -15.72 -8.57
CA ALA A 24 -10.44 -14.91 -7.37
C ALA A 24 -9.34 -13.86 -7.16
N LYS A 25 -8.17 -14.00 -7.81
CA LYS A 25 -7.04 -13.09 -7.65
C LYS A 25 -7.30 -11.74 -8.35
N PRO A 26 -6.96 -10.60 -7.72
CA PRO A 26 -7.11 -9.28 -8.35
C PRO A 26 -6.19 -9.15 -9.58
N ILE A 27 -6.60 -8.29 -10.53
CA ILE A 27 -5.89 -8.08 -11.80
C ILE A 27 -5.63 -6.59 -12.00
N VAL A 28 -4.42 -6.27 -12.47
CA VAL A 28 -4.03 -4.95 -12.98
C VAL A 28 -3.56 -5.14 -14.42
N TYR A 29 -4.17 -4.44 -15.38
CA TYR A 29 -3.81 -4.53 -16.79
C TYR A 29 -2.68 -3.58 -17.12
N LEU A 30 -1.55 -4.13 -17.54
CA LEU A 30 -0.40 -3.37 -18.03
C LEU A 30 -0.37 -3.43 -19.55
N VAL A 31 -0.59 -2.31 -20.22
CA VAL A 31 -0.57 -2.22 -21.68
C VAL A 31 0.79 -1.71 -22.13
N ASN A 32 1.65 -2.62 -22.58
CA ASN A 32 2.96 -2.27 -23.10
C ASN A 32 2.83 -1.59 -24.47
N LEU A 33 3.40 -0.40 -24.59
CA LEU A 33 3.39 0.44 -25.78
C LEU A 33 4.82 0.65 -26.29
N SER A 34 4.95 1.05 -27.56
CA SER A 34 6.21 1.63 -28.01
C SER A 34 6.46 2.96 -27.29
N GLU A 35 7.72 3.35 -27.15
CA GLU A 35 8.10 4.63 -26.54
C GLU A 35 7.41 5.81 -27.24
N LYS A 36 7.35 5.79 -28.58
CA LYS A 36 6.67 6.82 -29.38
C LYS A 36 5.18 6.91 -29.04
N ASP A 37 4.49 5.77 -28.91
CA ASP A 37 3.06 5.71 -28.60
C ASP A 37 2.75 6.18 -27.18
N TYR A 38 3.63 5.82 -26.25
CA TYR A 38 3.53 6.21 -24.86
C TYR A 38 3.70 7.72 -24.68
N ILE A 39 4.77 8.29 -25.24
CA ILE A 39 5.06 9.73 -25.16
C ILE A 39 3.93 10.56 -25.80
N ARG A 40 3.48 10.17 -27.00
CA ARG A 40 2.37 10.88 -27.69
C ARG A 40 0.99 10.63 -27.09
N LYS A 41 0.88 9.73 -26.10
CA LYS A 41 -0.36 9.32 -25.43
C LYS A 41 -1.45 8.84 -26.40
N LYS A 42 -1.07 8.21 -27.51
CA LYS A 42 -1.99 7.68 -28.53
C LYS A 42 -1.53 6.33 -29.05
N ASN A 43 -2.42 5.35 -28.98
CA ASN A 43 -2.24 4.01 -29.52
C ASN A 43 -3.58 3.49 -30.08
N LYS A 44 -3.53 2.77 -31.20
CA LYS A 44 -4.72 2.25 -31.91
C LYS A 44 -5.51 1.21 -31.09
N TRP A 45 -4.83 0.45 -30.23
CA TRP A 45 -5.40 -0.64 -29.46
C TRP A 45 -5.91 -0.20 -28.09
N LEU A 46 -5.32 0.85 -27.51
CA LEU A 46 -5.66 1.32 -26.17
C LEU A 46 -7.17 1.58 -25.97
N PRO A 47 -7.89 2.26 -26.90
CA PRO A 47 -9.34 2.42 -26.76
C PRO A 47 -10.12 1.10 -26.80
N LYS A 48 -9.72 0.17 -27.68
CA LYS A 48 -10.37 -1.15 -27.82
C LYS A 48 -10.15 -2.03 -26.60
N ILE A 49 -8.93 -2.00 -26.04
CA ILE A 49 -8.59 -2.72 -24.81
C ILE A 49 -9.40 -2.15 -23.65
N LYS A 50 -9.48 -0.82 -23.54
CA LYS A 50 -10.26 -0.15 -22.50
C LYS A 50 -11.74 -0.52 -22.58
N GLU A 51 -12.33 -0.48 -23.78
CA GLU A 51 -13.72 -0.91 -24.01
C GLU A 51 -13.94 -2.38 -23.62
N TRP A 52 -13.01 -3.27 -23.97
CA TRP A 52 -13.10 -4.68 -23.59
C TRP A 52 -13.03 -4.86 -22.06
N ILE A 53 -12.14 -4.15 -21.38
CA ILE A 53 -12.02 -4.21 -19.91
C ILE A 53 -13.29 -3.67 -19.26
N ASP A 54 -13.79 -2.53 -19.71
CA ASP A 54 -15.00 -1.93 -19.12
C ASP A 54 -16.23 -2.86 -19.26
N LYS A 55 -16.28 -3.66 -20.34
CA LYS A 55 -17.34 -4.64 -20.57
C LYS A 55 -17.15 -5.96 -19.80
N ASN A 56 -15.93 -6.49 -19.73
CA ASN A 56 -15.68 -7.84 -19.22
C ASN A 56 -15.11 -7.89 -17.80
N ASP A 57 -14.52 -6.78 -17.34
CA ASP A 57 -13.85 -6.64 -16.06
C ASP A 57 -14.02 -5.23 -15.47
N PRO A 58 -15.26 -4.86 -15.11
CA PRO A 58 -15.59 -3.51 -14.68
C PRO A 58 -14.80 -3.14 -13.41
N GLY A 59 -14.21 -1.95 -13.43
CA GLY A 59 -13.42 -1.41 -12.31
C GLY A 59 -11.95 -1.86 -12.27
N ALA A 60 -11.49 -2.70 -13.20
CA ALA A 60 -10.08 -3.06 -13.24
C ALA A 60 -9.19 -1.90 -13.69
N SER A 61 -8.03 -1.78 -13.04
CA SER A 61 -7.03 -0.77 -13.36
C SER A 61 -6.33 -1.10 -14.67
N LEU A 62 -6.26 -0.12 -15.59
CA LEU A 62 -5.46 -0.18 -16.80
C LEU A 62 -4.35 0.88 -16.72
N ILE A 63 -3.10 0.44 -16.92
CA ILE A 63 -1.92 1.31 -16.92
C ILE A 63 -1.17 1.11 -18.25
N PRO A 64 -1.18 2.09 -19.16
CA PRO A 64 -0.27 2.07 -20.29
C PRO A 64 1.15 2.35 -19.81
N PHE A 65 2.13 1.64 -20.31
CA PHE A 65 3.55 1.87 -20.03
C PHE A 65 4.39 1.49 -21.25
N SER A 66 5.67 1.87 -21.28
CA SER A 66 6.59 1.44 -22.33
C SER A 66 7.80 0.77 -21.69
N GLY A 67 7.88 -0.55 -21.78
CA GLY A 67 9.03 -1.29 -21.25
C GLY A 67 10.36 -0.83 -21.86
N ALA A 68 10.35 -0.45 -23.14
CA ALA A 68 11.53 0.10 -23.81
C ALA A 68 11.97 1.45 -23.21
N LEU A 69 11.01 2.30 -22.85
CA LEU A 69 11.30 3.58 -22.18
C LEU A 69 11.83 3.32 -20.77
N GLU A 70 11.17 2.47 -19.99
CA GLU A 70 11.57 2.20 -18.60
C GLU A 70 12.98 1.59 -18.51
N MET A 71 13.32 0.67 -19.42
CA MET A 71 14.68 0.11 -19.50
C MET A 71 15.72 1.19 -19.81
N LYS A 72 15.41 2.08 -20.77
CA LYS A 72 16.29 3.20 -21.13
C LYS A 72 16.50 4.16 -19.94
N LEU A 73 15.44 4.45 -19.19
CA LEU A 73 15.52 5.31 -18.01
C LEU A 73 16.29 4.66 -16.85
N LEU A 74 16.29 3.32 -16.76
CA LEU A 74 17.03 2.56 -15.75
C LEU A 74 18.55 2.63 -15.95
N ASP A 75 19.00 2.64 -17.21
CA ASP A 75 20.42 2.70 -17.57
C ASP A 75 21.01 4.11 -17.48
N MET A 76 20.16 5.15 -17.31
CA MET A 76 20.57 6.55 -17.24
C MET A 76 20.94 6.98 -15.82
N PRO A 77 21.97 7.82 -15.65
CA PRO A 77 22.17 8.60 -14.43
C PRO A 77 20.95 9.47 -14.11
N GLU A 78 20.74 9.76 -12.83
CA GLU A 78 19.55 10.49 -12.36
C GLU A 78 19.39 11.88 -13.00
N ASP A 79 20.49 12.62 -13.20
CA ASP A 79 20.44 13.94 -13.81
C ASP A 79 20.12 13.88 -15.32
N GLU A 80 20.59 12.86 -16.02
CA GLU A 80 20.25 12.61 -17.42
C GLU A 80 18.82 12.13 -17.59
N ARG A 81 18.37 11.24 -16.71
CA ARG A 81 16.99 10.75 -16.65
C ARG A 81 16.00 11.91 -16.51
N ASP A 82 16.26 12.81 -15.58
CA ASP A 82 15.37 13.95 -15.32
C ASP A 82 15.34 14.95 -16.50
N LYS A 83 16.48 15.17 -17.17
CA LYS A 83 16.54 15.96 -18.41
C LYS A 83 15.72 15.30 -19.51
N TYR A 84 15.91 14.00 -19.73
CA TYR A 84 15.20 13.23 -20.75
C TYR A 84 13.68 13.28 -20.57
N LEU A 85 13.20 13.09 -19.33
CA LEU A 85 11.78 13.13 -19.01
C LEU A 85 11.18 14.52 -19.25
N LYS A 86 11.90 15.59 -18.89
CA LYS A 86 11.47 16.99 -19.13
C LYS A 86 11.40 17.32 -20.61
N GLU A 87 12.43 16.98 -21.38
CA GLU A 87 12.50 17.26 -22.82
C GLU A 87 11.40 16.55 -23.61
N ASN A 88 11.14 15.27 -23.27
CA ASN A 88 10.11 14.47 -23.93
C ASN A 88 8.71 14.65 -23.33
N GLN A 89 8.54 15.53 -22.33
CA GLN A 89 7.27 15.77 -21.62
C GLN A 89 6.58 14.47 -21.18
N THR A 90 7.37 13.54 -20.68
CA THR A 90 6.93 12.20 -20.30
C THR A 90 7.35 11.88 -18.86
N SER A 91 6.81 10.80 -18.31
CA SER A 91 7.13 10.31 -16.96
C SER A 91 7.25 8.80 -16.97
N SER A 92 8.05 8.25 -16.04
CA SER A 92 7.99 6.83 -15.72
C SER A 92 6.61 6.49 -15.16
N ASN A 93 6.11 5.30 -15.46
CA ASN A 93 4.90 4.75 -14.87
C ASN A 93 5.18 3.62 -13.87
N LEU A 94 6.44 3.31 -13.57
CA LEU A 94 6.79 2.24 -12.62
C LEU A 94 6.22 2.48 -11.23
N ASP A 95 6.33 3.71 -10.69
CA ASP A 95 5.77 4.05 -9.38
C ASP A 95 4.26 3.81 -9.35
N LYS A 96 3.56 4.22 -10.42
CA LYS A 96 2.12 3.99 -10.55
C LYS A 96 1.79 2.50 -10.59
N ILE A 97 2.59 1.68 -11.29
CA ILE A 97 2.42 0.23 -11.36
C ILE A 97 2.59 -0.39 -9.97
N VAL A 98 3.67 -0.03 -9.26
CA VAL A 98 3.97 -0.54 -7.92
C VAL A 98 2.86 -0.17 -6.94
N HIS A 99 2.46 1.10 -6.87
CA HIS A 99 1.39 1.55 -5.98
C HIS A 99 0.05 0.90 -6.31
N THR A 100 -0.27 0.72 -7.60
CA THR A 100 -1.52 0.07 -8.01
C THR A 100 -1.51 -1.40 -7.67
N GLY A 101 -0.39 -2.10 -7.88
CA GLY A 101 -0.23 -3.50 -7.49
C GLY A 101 -0.34 -3.71 -5.98
N TYR A 102 0.30 -2.84 -5.20
CA TYR A 102 0.23 -2.86 -3.74
C TYR A 102 -1.20 -2.69 -3.22
N LYS A 103 -1.94 -1.71 -3.76
CA LYS A 103 -3.37 -1.50 -3.46
C LYS A 103 -4.25 -2.65 -3.95
N ALA A 104 -3.95 -3.24 -5.10
CA ALA A 104 -4.69 -4.39 -5.63
C ALA A 104 -4.61 -5.60 -4.69
N LEU A 105 -3.48 -5.78 -4.01
CA LEU A 105 -3.28 -6.80 -2.97
C LEU A 105 -3.97 -6.47 -1.63
N GLN A 106 -4.73 -5.36 -1.55
CA GLN A 106 -5.36 -4.86 -0.32
C GLN A 106 -4.33 -4.61 0.79
N LEU A 107 -3.13 -4.17 0.42
CA LEU A 107 -2.08 -3.79 1.34
C LEU A 107 -2.08 -2.27 1.54
N GLU A 108 -1.77 -1.86 2.76
CA GLU A 108 -1.53 -0.49 3.19
C GLU A 108 -0.39 -0.48 4.21
N TYR A 109 0.11 0.68 4.62
CA TYR A 109 1.19 0.75 5.58
C TYR A 109 1.01 1.86 6.60
N PHE A 110 1.53 1.61 7.80
CA PHE A 110 1.76 2.64 8.81
C PHE A 110 3.27 2.85 8.98
N PHE A 111 3.63 3.96 9.60
CA PHE A 111 5.00 4.35 9.85
C PHE A 111 5.32 4.25 11.34
N THR A 112 6.53 3.80 11.64
CA THR A 112 7.20 4.14 12.89
C THR A 112 8.26 5.18 12.57
N SER A 113 8.31 6.26 13.37
CA SER A 113 9.29 7.33 13.20
C SER A 113 9.97 7.59 14.54
N GLY A 114 11.30 7.47 14.57
CA GLY A 114 12.16 7.80 15.69
C GLY A 114 13.46 8.44 15.21
N LYS A 115 14.32 8.84 16.14
CA LYS A 115 15.65 9.38 15.78
C LYS A 115 16.51 8.36 15.05
N ASP A 116 16.32 7.08 15.36
CA ASP A 116 17.16 5.99 14.87
C ASP A 116 16.63 5.40 13.56
N GLU A 117 15.30 5.32 13.40
CA GLU A 117 14.67 4.64 12.26
C GLU A 117 13.35 5.30 11.86
N VAL A 118 13.15 5.42 10.55
CA VAL A 118 11.85 5.67 9.92
C VAL A 118 11.54 4.49 9.02
N LYS A 119 10.40 3.82 9.27
CA LYS A 119 10.05 2.58 8.55
C LYS A 119 8.56 2.49 8.27
N ALA A 120 8.24 2.05 7.05
CA ALA A 120 6.91 1.65 6.64
C ALA A 120 6.67 0.16 6.95
N TRP A 121 5.58 -0.14 7.65
CA TRP A 121 5.17 -1.49 8.02
C TRP A 121 3.93 -1.89 7.22
N THR A 122 4.10 -2.87 6.34
CA THR A 122 3.02 -3.39 5.50
C THR A 122 2.00 -4.17 6.33
N ILE A 123 0.73 -3.82 6.19
CA ILE A 123 -0.43 -4.48 6.78
C ILE A 123 -1.51 -4.70 5.72
N GLN A 124 -2.44 -5.61 5.99
CA GLN A 124 -3.65 -5.73 5.18
C GLN A 124 -4.65 -4.66 5.60
N LYS A 125 -5.43 -4.17 4.64
CA LYS A 125 -6.50 -3.22 4.92
C LYS A 125 -7.46 -3.76 5.98
N GLY A 126 -7.78 -2.94 6.97
CA GLY A 126 -8.65 -3.35 8.08
C GLY A 126 -7.92 -4.02 9.24
N THR A 127 -6.58 -4.06 9.21
CA THR A 127 -5.78 -4.56 10.35
C THR A 127 -6.01 -3.69 11.59
N LEU A 128 -6.33 -4.34 12.72
CA LEU A 128 -6.48 -3.66 14.00
C LEU A 128 -5.12 -3.31 14.62
N ALA A 129 -5.09 -2.25 15.44
CA ALA A 129 -3.87 -1.73 16.06
C ALA A 129 -3.01 -2.78 16.81
N PRO A 130 -3.57 -3.74 17.59
CA PRO A 130 -2.76 -4.77 18.23
C PRO A 130 -2.05 -5.68 17.22
N LYS A 131 -2.74 -6.08 16.15
CA LYS A 131 -2.17 -6.91 15.07
C LYS A 131 -1.13 -6.15 14.26
N ALA A 132 -1.33 -4.85 14.04
CA ALA A 132 -0.34 -3.97 13.43
C ALA A 132 0.92 -3.89 14.30
N ALA A 133 0.78 -3.74 15.62
CA ALA A 133 1.90 -3.77 16.56
C ALA A 133 2.66 -5.11 16.51
N GLY A 134 1.94 -6.23 16.36
CA GLY A 134 2.49 -7.57 16.19
C GLY A 134 3.41 -7.73 14.99
N ARG A 135 3.27 -6.89 13.95
CA ARG A 135 4.19 -6.86 12.80
C ARG A 135 5.58 -6.37 13.15
N ILE A 136 5.70 -5.54 14.17
CA ILE A 136 6.99 -5.08 14.70
C ILE A 136 7.59 -6.18 15.57
N HIS A 137 6.82 -6.65 16.55
CA HIS A 137 7.21 -7.74 17.42
C HIS A 137 5.99 -8.39 18.08
N THR A 138 6.01 -9.71 18.25
CA THR A 138 4.86 -10.45 18.82
C THR A 138 4.50 -10.04 20.25
N ASP A 139 5.47 -9.57 21.04
CA ASP A 139 5.22 -9.06 22.39
C ASP A 139 4.42 -7.75 22.40
N PHE A 140 4.50 -6.95 21.34
CA PHE A 140 3.74 -5.70 21.26
C PHE A 140 2.25 -5.99 21.09
N GLU A 141 1.91 -7.07 20.37
CA GLU A 141 0.52 -7.53 20.25
C GLU A 141 -0.01 -8.08 21.58
N LYS A 142 0.76 -8.97 22.23
CA LYS A 142 0.37 -9.57 23.53
C LYS A 142 0.26 -8.55 24.65
N GLY A 143 1.23 -7.63 24.70
CA GLY A 143 1.32 -6.59 25.71
C GLY A 143 0.60 -5.30 25.34
N PHE A 144 -0.15 -5.25 24.24
CA PHE A 144 -0.74 -4.01 23.72
C PHE A 144 -1.59 -3.29 24.76
N ILE A 145 -1.26 -2.01 24.99
CA ILE A 145 -2.03 -1.10 25.84
C ILE A 145 -2.83 -0.15 24.93
N MET A 146 -2.13 0.62 24.11
CA MET A 146 -2.71 1.60 23.19
C MET A 146 -1.73 1.94 22.06
N ALA A 147 -2.26 2.53 20.99
CA ALA A 147 -1.50 3.12 19.91
C ALA A 147 -1.63 4.65 19.97
N GLU A 148 -0.51 5.36 20.06
CA GLU A 148 -0.46 6.80 19.85
C GLU A 148 -0.31 7.05 18.34
N VAL A 149 -1.30 7.69 17.73
CA VAL A 149 -1.44 7.81 16.28
C VAL A 149 -1.50 9.27 15.88
N MET A 150 -0.72 9.64 14.87
CA MET A 150 -0.86 10.89 14.13
C MET A 150 -0.81 10.61 12.64
N LYS A 151 -1.42 11.47 11.82
CA LYS A 151 -1.37 11.32 10.36
C LYS A 151 -0.09 11.94 9.80
N VAL A 152 0.50 11.32 8.77
CA VAL A 152 1.59 11.95 8.00
C VAL A 152 1.16 13.31 7.47
N ALA A 153 -0.08 13.47 7.00
CA ALA A 153 -0.59 14.75 6.52
C ALA A 153 -0.53 15.87 7.59
N ASP A 154 -0.91 15.55 8.84
CA ASP A 154 -0.87 16.51 9.94
C ASP A 154 0.57 16.85 10.34
N LEU A 155 1.47 15.87 10.29
CA LEU A 155 2.89 16.09 10.55
C LEU A 155 3.53 16.97 9.47
N MET A 156 3.19 16.76 8.20
CA MET A 156 3.69 17.57 7.09
C MET A 156 3.13 19.00 7.11
N GLU A 157 1.88 19.18 7.55
CA GLU A 157 1.25 20.50 7.70
C GLU A 157 1.86 21.30 8.87
N LEU A 158 2.05 20.66 10.02
CA LEU A 158 2.46 21.33 11.25
C LEU A 158 3.99 21.32 11.48
N GLY A 159 4.71 20.47 10.75
CA GLY A 159 6.18 20.36 10.72
C GLY A 159 6.79 19.54 11.86
N GLU A 160 6.25 19.61 13.08
CA GLU A 160 6.81 18.92 14.25
C GLU A 160 5.74 18.22 15.09
N GLU A 161 6.09 17.08 15.68
CA GLU A 161 5.21 16.27 16.52
C GLU A 161 4.59 17.07 17.69
N ASN A 162 5.37 17.95 18.32
CA ASN A 162 4.88 18.79 19.42
C ASN A 162 3.74 19.72 18.99
N LYS A 163 3.79 20.21 17.74
CA LYS A 163 2.73 21.05 17.18
C LYS A 163 1.49 20.22 16.84
N VAL A 164 1.66 19.00 16.34
CA VAL A 164 0.57 18.04 16.12
C VAL A 164 -0.13 17.70 17.45
N LYS A 165 0.63 17.49 18.52
CA LYS A 165 0.12 17.29 19.89
C LYS A 165 -0.63 18.51 20.40
N ALA A 166 -0.04 19.70 20.29
CA ALA A 166 -0.67 20.95 20.71
C ALA A 166 -1.97 21.25 19.95
N ALA A 167 -2.05 20.84 18.67
CA ALA A 167 -3.25 20.96 17.85
C ALA A 167 -4.32 19.88 18.14
N GLY A 168 -4.09 18.98 19.10
CA GLY A 168 -5.04 17.91 19.45
C GLY A 168 -5.19 16.83 18.36
N LYS A 169 -4.29 16.79 17.39
CA LYS A 169 -4.31 15.81 16.28
C LYS A 169 -3.54 14.52 16.60
N TYR A 170 -2.92 14.45 17.77
CA TYR A 170 -2.22 13.27 18.28
C TYR A 170 -3.19 12.42 19.13
N ARG A 171 -3.66 11.30 18.58
CA ARG A 171 -4.77 10.52 19.13
C ARG A 171 -4.26 9.28 19.86
N GLN A 172 -4.91 8.94 20.97
CA GLN A 172 -4.71 7.66 21.63
C GLN A 172 -5.81 6.70 21.21
N GLN A 173 -5.41 5.57 20.63
CA GLN A 173 -6.29 4.58 20.03
C GLN A 173 -6.20 3.24 20.75
N GLY A 174 -7.37 2.65 20.98
CA GLY A 174 -7.50 1.36 21.69
C GLY A 174 -7.38 0.15 20.77
N LYS A 175 -7.72 -1.02 21.31
CA LYS A 175 -7.60 -2.32 20.62
C LYS A 175 -8.50 -2.48 19.39
N THR A 176 -9.61 -1.75 19.33
CA THR A 176 -10.59 -1.80 18.24
C THR A 176 -10.28 -0.81 17.11
N TYR A 177 -9.20 -0.03 17.23
CA TYR A 177 -8.81 0.89 16.17
C TYR A 177 -8.33 0.13 14.95
N VAL A 178 -8.92 0.44 13.81
CA VAL A 178 -8.44 0.00 12.49
C VAL A 178 -7.34 0.96 12.08
N VAL A 179 -6.13 0.44 11.89
CA VAL A 179 -5.01 1.25 11.40
C VAL A 179 -5.32 1.70 9.98
N GLU A 180 -5.00 2.96 9.69
CA GLU A 180 -5.23 3.57 8.39
C GLU A 180 -3.90 3.83 7.68
N ASP A 181 -3.93 3.78 6.34
CA ASP A 181 -2.77 4.10 5.51
C ASP A 181 -2.17 5.47 5.86
N GLY A 182 -0.85 5.52 6.05
CA GLY A 182 -0.14 6.74 6.41
C GLY A 182 -0.29 7.19 7.87
N ASP A 183 -0.79 6.33 8.76
CA ASP A 183 -0.64 6.53 10.20
C ASP A 183 0.83 6.51 10.60
N VAL A 184 1.25 7.43 11.46
CA VAL A 184 2.51 7.36 12.20
C VAL A 184 2.17 6.93 13.62
N ILE A 185 2.69 5.78 14.05
CA ILE A 185 2.25 5.10 15.27
C ILE A 185 3.41 4.90 16.23
N LEU A 186 3.17 5.25 17.49
CA LEU A 186 3.95 4.82 18.63
C LEU A 186 3.13 3.88 19.52
N PHE A 187 3.51 2.61 19.57
CA PHE A 187 2.80 1.61 20.37
C PHE A 187 3.25 1.65 21.84
N LYS A 188 2.28 1.67 22.75
CA LYS A 188 2.51 1.45 24.18
C LYS A 188 2.15 0.01 24.50
N PHE A 189 3.08 -0.71 25.12
CA PHE A 189 2.89 -2.10 25.50
C PHE A 189 3.52 -2.37 26.87
N ASN A 190 3.04 -3.40 27.55
CA ASN A 190 3.64 -3.88 28.78
C ASN A 190 4.69 -4.96 28.48
N ALA A 191 5.96 -4.66 28.74
CA ALA A 191 7.08 -5.57 28.52
C ALA A 191 6.98 -6.88 29.35
N GLY A 192 6.24 -6.88 30.47
CA GLY A 192 6.06 -8.07 31.31
C GLY A 192 5.10 -9.13 30.78
N ALA A 193 4.29 -8.82 29.76
CA ALA A 193 3.24 -9.72 29.26
C ALA A 193 3.80 -10.90 28.42
N GLY A 194 4.94 -10.70 27.75
CA GLY A 194 5.60 -11.74 26.93
C GLY A 194 6.53 -12.69 27.71
N LEU A 195 6.92 -12.31 28.94
CA LEU A 195 7.92 -13.01 29.76
C LEU A 195 7.35 -14.14 30.65
N THR A 196 6.08 -14.52 30.48
CA THR A 196 5.47 -15.64 31.23
C THR A 196 5.84 -17.02 30.66
N GLY A 197 7.06 -17.17 30.14
CA GLY A 197 7.65 -18.45 29.79
C GLY A 197 8.23 -19.13 31.04
N ALA A 198 7.51 -20.12 31.56
CA ALA A 198 7.93 -21.16 32.50
C ALA A 198 9.17 -20.87 33.37
N LYS A 199 8.96 -20.46 34.63
CA LYS A 199 9.91 -20.83 35.70
C LYS A 199 9.95 -22.35 35.76
N LYS A 200 10.93 -22.98 35.09
CA LYS A 200 11.28 -24.38 35.33
C LYS A 200 11.63 -24.49 36.82
N LYS A 201 10.79 -25.23 37.55
CA LYS A 201 11.17 -25.87 38.81
C LYS A 201 12.19 -26.96 38.53
#